data_AF-Q9XUV3-F1
#
_entry.id   AF-Q9XUV3-F1
#
_cell.length_a   1.000
_cell.length_b   1.000
_cell.length_c   1.000
_cell.angle_alpha   90.00
_cell.angle_beta   90.00
_cell.angle_gamma   90.00
#
_symmetry.space_group_name_H-M   'P 1'
#
loop_
_entity.id
_entity.type
_entity.pdbx_description
1 polymer ?
#
loop_
_entity_poly.entity_id
_entity_poly.type
_entity_poly.pdbx_seq_one_letter_code
_entity_poly.pdbx_strand_id
1 'polypeptide(L)'
;MKQIFLVILAACLLAIILASPTGKHHKMDENAFGINNRHCQRALKVYSFAICGAICQNYEKILMEGCGSTVMLTMQRTKLICCPEPVDSDELFN
;
A
#
# COMPACT_ATOMS: atom_id res chain seq x y z
N MET A 1 54.99 18.76 -2.74
CA MET A 1 53.61 19.26 -3.00
C MET A 1 52.77 18.35 -3.91
N LYS A 2 53.29 17.82 -5.03
CA LYS A 2 52.51 16.96 -5.95
C LYS A 2 51.94 15.66 -5.32
N GLN A 3 52.64 15.03 -4.38
CA GLN A 3 52.14 13.80 -3.74
C GLN A 3 50.96 14.01 -2.79
N ILE A 4 50.90 15.15 -2.08
CA ILE A 4 49.81 15.42 -1.12
C ILE A 4 48.48 15.57 -1.88
N PHE A 5 48.51 16.19 -3.06
CA PHE A 5 47.33 16.37 -3.90
C PHE A 5 46.74 15.04 -4.39
N LEU A 6 47.60 14.07 -4.71
CA LEU A 6 47.17 12.72 -5.13
C LEU A 6 46.52 11.94 -3.98
N VAL A 7 47.03 12.10 -2.75
CA VAL A 7 46.45 11.44 -1.57
C VAL A 7 45.05 11.99 -1.26
N ILE A 8 44.86 13.30 -1.37
CA ILE A 8 43.55 13.93 -1.13
C ILE A 8 42.53 13.48 -2.19
N LEU A 9 42.92 13.44 -3.47
CA LEU A 9 42.07 12.94 -4.55
C LEU A 9 41.66 11.48 -4.35
N ALA A 10 42.59 10.62 -3.93
CA ALA A 10 42.31 9.22 -3.63
C ALA A 10 41.35 9.06 -2.45
N ALA A 11 41.50 9.87 -1.39
CA ALA A 11 40.61 9.86 -0.24
C ALA A 11 39.18 10.31 -0.60
N CYS A 12 39.03 11.34 -1.45
CA CYS A 12 37.73 11.79 -1.93
C CYS A 12 37.01 10.73 -2.77
N LEU A 13 37.72 10.01 -3.63
CA LEU A 13 37.13 8.94 -4.45
C LEU A 13 36.67 7.75 -3.57
N LEU A 14 37.45 7.38 -2.55
CA LEU A 14 37.07 6.35 -1.59
C LEU A 14 35.81 6.74 -0.79
N ALA A 15 35.67 8.01 -0.42
CA ALA A 15 34.47 8.50 0.27
C ALA A 15 33.20 8.40 -0.60
N ILE A 16 33.30 8.63 -1.91
CA ILE A 16 32.17 8.51 -2.85
C ILE A 16 31.78 7.04 -3.06
N ILE A 17 32.75 6.13 -3.10
CA ILE A 17 32.49 4.68 -3.21
C ILE A 17 31.83 4.16 -1.93
N LEU A 18 32.25 4.64 -0.76
CA LEU A 18 31.63 4.27 0.53
C LEU A 18 30.27 4.93 0.75
N ALA A 19 30.03 6.11 0.17
CA ALA A 19 28.74 6.80 0.18
C ALA A 19 27.77 6.28 -0.89
N SER A 20 28.24 5.45 -1.83
CA SER A 20 27.37 4.75 -2.76
C SER A 20 26.46 3.87 -1.91
N PRO A 21 25.14 4.11 -1.92
CA PRO A 21 24.23 3.33 -1.11
C PRO A 21 24.38 1.91 -1.60
N THR A 22 25.01 1.06 -0.78
CA THR A 22 24.90 -0.38 -0.92
C THR A 22 23.41 -0.61 -1.07
N GLY A 23 23.03 -1.06 -2.27
CA GLY A 23 21.67 -1.43 -2.60
C GLY A 23 21.29 -2.54 -1.66
N LYS A 24 20.90 -2.15 -0.44
CA LYS A 24 19.98 -2.89 0.38
C LYS A 24 18.74 -2.89 -0.48
N HIS A 25 18.68 -3.90 -1.35
CA HIS A 25 17.46 -4.60 -1.61
C HIS A 25 16.79 -4.70 -0.25
N HIS A 26 15.86 -3.78 -0.01
CA HIS A 26 14.83 -3.93 0.98
C HIS A 26 14.20 -5.27 0.60
N LYS A 27 14.72 -6.35 1.20
CA LYS A 27 13.90 -7.52 1.45
C LYS A 27 12.72 -6.92 2.17
N MET A 28 11.58 -6.86 1.48
CA MET A 28 10.34 -6.51 2.13
C MET A 28 10.24 -7.49 3.29
N ASP A 29 10.50 -6.98 4.50
CA ASP A 29 10.30 -7.75 5.71
C ASP A 29 8.87 -8.27 5.64
N GLU A 30 8.68 -9.59 5.74
CA GLU A 30 7.33 -10.17 5.84
C GLU A 30 6.56 -9.55 7.03
N ASN A 31 7.28 -8.98 8.00
CA ASN A 31 6.74 -8.16 9.08
C ASN A 31 6.24 -6.77 8.63
N ALA A 32 6.87 -6.14 7.64
CA ALA A 32 6.36 -4.91 7.02
C ALA A 32 5.06 -5.19 6.25
N PHE A 33 4.90 -6.38 5.66
CA PHE A 33 3.61 -6.79 5.09
C PHE A 33 2.53 -6.91 6.17
N GLY A 34 2.83 -7.52 7.33
CA GLY A 34 1.89 -7.62 8.45
C GLY A 34 1.54 -6.28 9.12
N ILE A 35 2.49 -5.34 9.22
CA ILE A 35 2.24 -3.98 9.72
C ILE A 35 1.46 -3.16 8.68
N ASN A 36 1.82 -3.25 7.40
CA ASN A 36 1.05 -2.63 6.30
C ASN A 36 -0.37 -3.17 6.26
N ASN A 37 -0.58 -4.46 6.54
CA ASN A 37 -1.90 -5.05 6.54
C ASN A 37 -2.78 -4.45 7.64
N ARG A 38 -2.24 -4.19 8.85
CA ARG A 38 -3.01 -3.51 9.91
C ARG A 38 -3.36 -2.05 9.57
N HIS A 39 -2.43 -1.31 8.96
CA HIS A 39 -2.71 0.06 8.51
C HIS A 39 -3.71 0.08 7.36
N CYS A 40 -3.55 -0.82 6.40
CA CYS A 40 -4.47 -0.97 5.29
C CYS A 40 -5.88 -1.39 5.76
N GLN A 41 -5.97 -2.34 6.69
CA GLN A 41 -7.23 -2.76 7.30
C GLN A 41 -7.95 -1.56 7.94
N ARG A 42 -7.22 -0.74 8.73
CA ARG A 42 -7.81 0.47 9.31
C ARG A 42 -8.26 1.47 8.24
N ALA A 43 -7.44 1.69 7.21
CA ALA A 43 -7.78 2.61 6.12
C ALA A 43 -9.02 2.14 5.35
N LEU A 44 -9.11 0.86 4.98
CA LEU A 44 -10.28 0.28 4.35
C LEU A 44 -11.50 0.32 5.26
N LYS A 45 -11.32 0.26 6.59
CA LYS A 45 -12.44 0.36 7.55
C LYS A 45 -13.05 1.73 7.49
N VAL A 46 -12.21 2.75 7.57
CA VAL A 46 -12.66 4.15 7.48
C VAL A 46 -13.25 4.41 6.09
N TYR A 47 -12.62 3.92 5.02
CA TYR A 47 -13.07 4.11 3.65
C TYR A 47 -14.44 3.47 3.38
N SER A 48 -14.61 2.19 3.71
CA SER A 48 -15.89 1.50 3.57
C SER A 48 -16.97 2.10 4.48
N PHE A 49 -16.62 2.52 5.70
CA PHE A 49 -17.56 3.22 6.58
C PHE A 49 -17.98 4.58 6.02
N ALA A 50 -17.09 5.31 5.35
CA ALA A 50 -17.46 6.56 4.70
C ALA A 50 -18.43 6.36 3.51
N ILE A 51 -18.38 5.20 2.84
CA ILE A 51 -19.21 4.89 1.67
C ILE A 51 -20.55 4.26 2.07
N CYS A 52 -20.50 3.30 2.99
CA CYS A 52 -21.63 2.43 3.36
C CYS A 52 -22.13 2.67 4.79
N GLY A 53 -21.43 3.45 5.61
CA GLY A 53 -21.71 3.53 7.04
C GLY A 53 -21.45 2.19 7.74
N ALA A 54 -22.28 1.88 8.74
CA ALA A 54 -22.16 0.66 9.54
C ALA A 54 -22.69 -0.61 8.85
N ILE A 55 -23.27 -0.51 7.64
CA ILE A 55 -23.99 -1.63 7.01
C ILE A 55 -23.10 -2.58 6.19
N CYS A 56 -21.77 -2.43 6.26
CA CYS A 56 -20.86 -3.27 5.47
C CYS A 56 -21.04 -4.76 5.82
N GLN A 57 -21.56 -5.55 4.88
CA GLN A 57 -21.88 -6.96 5.09
C GLN A 57 -20.68 -7.89 4.93
N ASN A 58 -19.74 -7.58 4.03
CA ASN A 58 -18.62 -8.47 3.72
C ASN A 58 -17.27 -7.76 3.79
N TYR A 59 -16.90 -7.44 5.03
CA TYR A 59 -15.67 -6.70 5.32
C TYR A 59 -14.40 -7.51 4.99
N GLU A 60 -14.43 -8.83 5.20
CA GLU A 60 -13.30 -9.71 4.91
C GLU A 60 -12.93 -9.71 3.42
N LYS A 61 -13.94 -9.69 2.54
CA LYS A 61 -13.71 -9.58 1.09
C LYS A 61 -13.10 -8.25 0.69
N ILE A 62 -13.51 -7.15 1.33
CA ILE A 62 -12.88 -5.82 1.13
C ILE A 62 -11.41 -5.85 1.54
N LEU A 63 -11.08 -6.50 2.66
CA LEU A 63 -9.70 -6.61 3.12
C LEU A 63 -8.85 -7.44 2.17
N MET A 64 -9.35 -8.57 1.68
CA MET A 64 -8.62 -9.40 0.71
C MET A 64 -8.43 -8.67 -0.61
N GLU A 65 -9.47 -8.03 -1.14
CA GLU A 65 -9.36 -7.29 -2.42
C GLU A 65 -8.56 -5.99 -2.28
N GLY A 66 -8.49 -5.36 -1.10
CA GLY A 66 -7.87 -4.04 -0.93
C GLY A 66 -6.49 -4.04 -0.30
N CYS A 67 -6.24 -4.93 0.67
CA CYS A 67 -4.93 -5.08 1.29
C CYS A 67 -4.12 -6.24 0.73
N GLY A 68 -4.80 -7.27 0.22
CA GLY A 68 -4.16 -8.44 -0.40
C GLY A 68 -3.86 -8.27 -1.89
N SER A 69 -4.34 -7.20 -2.52
CA SER A 69 -4.21 -6.96 -3.97
C SER A 69 -3.39 -5.71 -4.28
N THR A 70 -2.76 -5.69 -5.46
CA THR A 70 -2.12 -4.48 -6.01
C THR A 70 -3.13 -3.52 -6.66
N VAL A 71 -4.40 -3.89 -6.72
CA VAL A 71 -5.46 -3.11 -7.37
C VAL A 71 -6.19 -2.27 -6.33
N MET A 72 -6.27 -0.95 -6.58
CA MET A 72 -7.04 -0.03 -5.75
C MET A 72 -8.54 -0.36 -5.78
N LEU A 73 -9.15 -0.53 -4.61
CA LEU A 73 -10.59 -0.70 -4.50
C LEU A 73 -11.30 0.59 -4.88
N THR A 74 -12.10 0.54 -5.94
CA THR A 74 -12.94 1.67 -6.34
C THR A 74 -14.13 1.81 -5.40
N MET A 75 -14.70 3.01 -5.31
CA MET A 75 -15.91 3.26 -4.52
C MET A 75 -17.07 2.36 -4.95
N GLN A 76 -17.24 2.15 -6.26
CA GLN A 76 -18.30 1.32 -6.82
C GLN A 76 -18.12 -0.15 -6.43
N ARG A 77 -16.88 -0.66 -6.48
CA ARG A 77 -16.56 -2.02 -6.02
C ARG A 77 -16.79 -2.17 -4.52
N THR A 78 -16.45 -1.14 -3.74
CA THR A 78 -16.67 -1.08 -2.29
C THR A 78 -18.17 -1.16 -1.98
N LYS A 79 -19.02 -0.40 -2.68
CA LYS A 79 -20.48 -0.50 -2.57
C LYS A 79 -20.95 -1.92 -2.87
N LEU A 80 -20.59 -2.49 -4.02
CA LEU A 80 -20.99 -3.84 -4.42
C LEU A 80 -20.67 -4.92 -3.38
N ILE A 81 -19.56 -4.78 -2.63
CA ILE A 81 -19.16 -5.77 -1.64
C ILE A 81 -19.74 -5.47 -0.25
N CYS A 82 -19.66 -4.22 0.21
CA CYS A 82 -20.08 -3.85 1.57
C CYS A 82 -21.58 -3.56 1.65
N CYS A 83 -22.10 -2.75 0.73
CA CYS A 83 -23.48 -2.27 0.75
C CYS A 83 -24.07 -2.33 -0.66
N PRO A 84 -24.28 -3.53 -1.21
CA PRO A 84 -24.98 -3.65 -2.48
C PRO A 84 -26.33 -2.96 -2.30
N GLU A 85 -26.63 -2.00 -3.19
CA GLU A 85 -27.96 -1.40 -3.21
C GLU A 85 -28.97 -2.53 -3.39
N PRO A 86 -30.09 -2.52 -2.63
CA PRO A 86 -31.17 -3.44 -2.92
C PRO A 86 -31.50 -3.22 -4.39
N VAL A 87 -31.46 -4.29 -5.18
CA VAL A 87 -31.99 -4.25 -6.54
C VAL A 87 -33.44 -3.83 -6.36
N ASP A 88 -33.76 -2.58 -6.73
CA ASP A 88 -35.14 -2.11 -6.66
C ASP A 88 -35.95 -3.11 -7.47
N SER A 89 -36.84 -3.81 -6.78
CA SER A 89 -37.69 -4.84 -7.37
C SER A 89 -38.61 -4.30 -8.46
N ASP A 90 -38.62 -2.98 -8.67
CA ASP A 90 -39.29 -2.30 -9.79
C ASP A 90 -38.58 -2.51 -11.13
N GLU A 91 -37.29 -2.88 -11.17
CA GLU A 91 -36.57 -3.19 -12.42
C GLU A 91 -36.80 -4.63 -12.92
N LEU A 92 -37.38 -5.50 -12.10
CA LEU A 92 -37.65 -6.91 -12.47
C LEU A 92 -39.04 -7.11 -13.10
N PHE A 93 -39.90 -6.08 -13.10
CA PHE A 93 -41.29 -6.15 -13.58
C PHE A 93 -41.66 -5.12 -14.65
N ASN A 94 -40.68 -4.41 -15.25
CA ASN A 94 -40.92 -3.49 -16.37
C ASN A 94 -40.28 -3.98 -17.68
#